data_AF-A0A6M3IR95-F1
#
_entry.id   AF-A0A6M3IR95-F1
#
_cell.length_a   1.000
_cell.length_b   1.000
_cell.length_c   1.000
_cell.angle_alpha   90.00
_cell.angle_beta   90.00
_cell.angle_gamma   90.00
#
_symmetry.space_group_name_H-M   'P 1'
#
loop_
_entity.id
_entity.type
_entity.pdbx_description
1 polymer ?
#
loop_
_entity_poly.entity_id
_entity_poly.type
_entity_poly.pdbx_seq_one_letter_code
_entity_poly.pdbx_strand_id
1 'polypeptide(L)'
;MIDISRFFGSRLDNNMSFQKGNKINVGRKRSEEFKEKIRKNNARFWLGKKRSQKTKEKIRKTNKEKGLKPPSRKGIKHTEKTKQKMKDNSFLKGKFGKEHPTWLGGISFEPYGLEFNEDLKEVIRNRDRRKCQICKKTELENKVKLSIHHINYDKRNNDPKNLISLCLKCHSKTNNNREYWINYFKNNE
;
A
#
# COMPACT_ATOMS: atom_id res chain seq x y z
N MET A 1 -49.89 28.63 25.07
CA MET A 1 -49.81 27.59 24.03
C MET A 1 -49.22 28.24 22.79
N ILE A 2 -47.94 27.98 22.52
CA ILE A 2 -47.21 28.57 21.39
C ILE A 2 -47.07 27.47 20.34
N ASP A 3 -47.60 27.76 19.16
CA ASP A 3 -47.72 26.89 18.00
C ASP A 3 -46.34 26.71 17.32
N ILE A 4 -45.80 25.48 17.37
CA ILE A 4 -44.46 25.11 16.86
C ILE A 4 -44.57 24.56 15.41
N SER A 5 -45.41 25.16 14.56
CA SER A 5 -45.65 24.67 13.19
C SER A 5 -44.94 25.44 12.07
N ARG A 6 -43.92 26.26 12.35
CA ARG A 6 -43.24 27.08 11.32
C ARG A 6 -41.71 27.04 11.30
N PHE A 7 -41.09 25.85 11.31
CA PHE A 7 -39.65 25.75 11.01
C PHE A 7 -39.24 24.49 10.23
N PHE A 8 -40.11 23.97 9.35
CA PHE A 8 -39.67 23.06 8.28
C PHE A 8 -39.45 23.83 6.99
N GLY A 9 -38.31 24.52 6.93
CA GLY A 9 -37.76 25.00 5.67
C GLY A 9 -37.48 23.78 4.79
N SER A 10 -38.28 23.63 3.73
CA SER A 10 -38.08 22.66 2.67
C SER A 10 -36.67 22.85 2.10
N ARG A 11 -35.80 21.89 2.42
CA ARG A 11 -34.51 21.74 1.76
C ARG A 11 -34.86 21.29 0.34
N LEU A 12 -34.99 22.25 -0.57
CA LEU A 12 -35.00 21.95 -2.00
C LEU A 12 -33.71 21.19 -2.27
N ASP A 13 -33.87 19.91 -2.59
CA ASP A 13 -32.82 19.05 -3.11
C ASP A 13 -32.33 19.67 -4.40
N ASN A 14 -31.35 20.56 -4.29
CA ASN A 14 -30.46 20.92 -5.39
C ASN A 14 -29.66 19.66 -5.72
N ASN A 15 -30.30 18.81 -6.51
CA ASN A 15 -29.75 17.69 -7.23
C ASN A 15 -28.85 18.25 -8.33
N MET A 16 -27.79 18.94 -7.91
CA MET A 16 -26.74 19.44 -8.79
C MET A 16 -25.93 18.21 -9.19
N SER A 17 -26.42 17.53 -10.22
CA SER A 17 -25.82 16.36 -10.81
C SER A 17 -24.33 16.62 -10.99
N PHE A 18 -23.51 15.87 -10.27
CA PHE A 18 -22.07 15.87 -10.44
C PHE A 18 -21.81 15.46 -11.90
N GLN A 19 -21.50 16.42 -12.78
CA GLN A 19 -21.16 16.12 -14.15
C GLN A 19 -19.89 15.25 -14.13
N LYS A 20 -20.09 13.95 -14.40
CA LYS A 20 -19.02 12.96 -14.53
C LYS A 20 -17.95 13.54 -15.44
N GLY A 21 -16.72 13.63 -14.92
CA GLY A 21 -15.57 14.16 -15.66
C GLY A 21 -15.46 13.58 -17.06
N ASN A 22 -15.03 14.43 -18.00
CA ASN A 22 -14.91 14.15 -19.42
C ASN A 22 -14.37 12.73 -19.71
N LYS A 23 -15.24 11.84 -20.20
CA LYS A 23 -14.94 10.45 -20.62
C LYS A 23 -14.03 10.35 -21.86
N ILE A 24 -13.54 11.48 -22.38
CA ILE A 24 -12.93 11.63 -23.72
C ILE A 24 -11.73 10.69 -23.97
N ASN A 25 -11.09 10.16 -22.92
CA ASN A 25 -9.86 9.36 -23.05
C ASN A 25 -9.93 7.93 -22.50
N VAL A 26 -11.09 7.46 -22.01
CA VAL A 26 -11.21 6.07 -21.53
C VAL A 26 -11.31 5.13 -22.75
N GLY A 27 -10.31 4.28 -22.95
CA GLY A 27 -10.30 3.26 -24.02
C GLY A 27 -9.63 3.66 -25.34
N ARG A 28 -9.14 4.90 -25.48
CA ARG A 28 -8.48 5.34 -26.73
C ARG A 28 -7.11 4.67 -26.87
N LYS A 29 -6.94 3.82 -27.90
CA LYS A 29 -5.64 3.25 -28.26
C LYS A 29 -4.72 4.38 -28.74
N ARG A 30 -3.58 4.54 -28.06
CA ARG A 30 -2.52 5.47 -28.47
C ARG A 30 -1.85 4.97 -29.76
N SER A 31 -1.51 5.87 -30.67
CA SER A 31 -0.74 5.50 -31.87
C SER A 31 0.62 4.93 -31.50
N GLU A 32 1.19 4.07 -32.36
CA GLU A 32 2.52 3.52 -32.14
C GLU A 32 3.59 4.61 -32.04
N GLU A 33 3.47 5.67 -32.85
CA GLU A 33 4.35 6.84 -32.76
C GLU A 33 4.31 7.51 -31.37
N PHE A 34 3.12 7.62 -30.77
CA PHE A 34 2.96 8.18 -29.42
C PHE A 34 3.52 7.25 -28.35
N LYS A 35 3.33 5.94 -28.49
CA LYS A 35 3.94 4.93 -27.59
C LYS A 35 5.47 4.98 -27.68
N GLU A 36 6.02 5.14 -28.88
CA GLU A 36 7.45 5.24 -29.12
C GLU A 36 8.04 6.53 -28.53
N LYS A 37 7.34 7.65 -28.66
CA LYS A 37 7.70 8.91 -27.96
C LYS A 37 7.75 8.74 -26.44
N ILE A 38 6.82 7.98 -25.85
CA ILE A 38 6.84 7.68 -24.40
C ILE A 38 7.97 6.72 -24.03
N ARG A 39 8.23 5.69 -24.85
CA ARG A 39 9.36 4.76 -24.64
C ARG A 39 10.69 5.51 -24.63
N LYS A 40 10.88 6.44 -25.58
CA LYS A 40 12.06 7.30 -25.66
C LYS A 40 12.15 8.28 -24.48
N ASN A 41 11.03 8.84 -24.01
CA ASN A 41 10.95 9.67 -22.79
C ASN A 41 10.70 8.81 -21.54
N ASN A 42 11.63 7.90 -21.25
CA ASN A 42 11.51 6.96 -20.15
C ASN A 42 11.45 7.70 -18.80
N ALA A 43 10.26 7.75 -18.17
CA ALA A 43 10.09 8.35 -16.85
C ALA A 43 11.00 7.71 -15.78
N ARG A 44 11.46 6.46 -15.97
CA ARG A 44 12.46 5.83 -15.09
C ARG A 44 13.83 6.51 -15.14
N PHE A 45 14.20 7.17 -16.24
CA PHE A 45 15.46 7.93 -16.30
C PHE A 45 15.53 9.02 -15.23
N TRP A 46 14.37 9.56 -14.84
CA TRP A 46 14.24 10.60 -13.83
C TRP A 46 13.96 10.07 -12.42
N LEU A 47 13.65 8.77 -12.27
CA LEU A 47 13.47 8.17 -10.94
C LEU A 47 14.80 8.21 -10.18
N GLY A 48 14.79 8.81 -8.99
CA GLY A 48 15.95 8.88 -8.09
C GLY A 48 16.97 9.96 -8.42
N LYS A 49 16.94 10.59 -9.61
CA LYS A 49 17.85 11.70 -9.92
C LYS A 49 17.44 12.97 -9.18
N LYS A 50 18.35 13.52 -8.35
CA LYS A 50 18.18 14.85 -7.76
C LYS A 50 18.36 15.89 -8.86
N ARG A 51 17.45 16.88 -8.93
CA ARG A 51 17.60 18.03 -9.84
C ARG A 51 18.88 18.81 -9.49
N SER A 52 19.60 19.27 -10.52
CA SER A 52 20.74 20.17 -10.35
C SER A 52 20.32 21.51 -9.72
N GLN A 53 21.26 22.23 -9.12
CA GLN A 53 20.98 23.55 -8.51
C GLN A 53 20.49 24.55 -9.55
N LYS A 54 21.14 24.60 -10.72
CA LYS A 54 20.74 25.45 -11.86
C LYS A 54 19.28 25.21 -12.29
N THR A 55 18.82 23.95 -12.34
CA THR A 55 17.43 23.63 -12.65
C THR A 55 16.47 24.08 -11.55
N LYS A 56 16.84 23.92 -10.27
CA LYS A 56 16.02 24.41 -9.14
C LYS A 56 15.88 25.93 -9.16
N GLU A 57 16.95 26.66 -9.47
CA GLU A 57 16.94 28.11 -9.61
C GLU A 57 16.03 28.58 -10.74
N LYS A 58 16.11 27.92 -11.91
CA LYS A 58 15.23 28.24 -13.06
C LYS A 58 13.76 28.05 -12.69
N ILE A 59 13.41 26.96 -12.01
CA ILE A 59 12.04 26.71 -11.53
C ILE A 59 11.60 27.78 -10.52
N ARG A 60 12.49 28.17 -9.60
CA ARG A 60 12.23 29.24 -8.63
C ARG A 60 11.95 30.58 -9.32
N LYS A 61 12.75 30.94 -10.34
CA LYS A 61 12.57 32.16 -11.14
C LYS A 61 11.23 32.15 -11.87
N THR A 62 10.91 31.06 -12.58
CA THR A 62 9.64 30.93 -13.30
C THR A 62 8.43 30.96 -12.37
N ASN A 63 8.48 30.33 -11.19
CA ASN A 63 7.39 30.39 -10.23
C ASN A 63 7.19 31.81 -9.69
N LYS A 64 8.27 32.58 -9.49
CA LYS A 64 8.21 33.99 -9.09
C LYS A 64 7.58 34.86 -10.19
N GLU A 65 8.02 34.68 -11.44
CA GLU A 65 7.47 35.39 -12.61
C GLU A 65 5.98 35.11 -12.80
N LYS A 66 5.54 33.87 -12.56
CA LYS A 66 4.13 33.45 -12.66
C LYS A 66 3.29 33.75 -11.41
N GLY A 67 3.84 34.38 -10.39
CA GLY A 67 3.15 34.64 -9.12
C GLY A 67 2.74 33.37 -8.34
N LEU A 68 3.27 32.19 -8.71
CA LEU A 68 2.96 30.93 -8.05
C LEU A 68 3.68 30.88 -6.69
N LYS A 69 2.93 31.18 -5.62
CA LYS A 69 3.41 31.00 -4.26
C LYS A 69 3.55 29.50 -3.96
N PRO A 70 4.61 29.05 -3.26
CA PRO A 70 4.66 27.67 -2.76
C PRO A 70 3.40 27.38 -1.92
N PRO A 71 2.98 26.10 -1.78
CA PRO A 71 1.89 25.75 -0.88
C PRO A 71 2.18 26.40 0.48
N SER A 72 1.25 27.22 0.97
CA SER A 72 1.45 28.15 2.09
C SER A 72 1.95 27.50 3.38
N ARG A 73 1.95 26.16 3.45
CA ARG A 73 2.31 25.35 4.62
C ARG A 73 3.52 24.43 4.40
N LYS A 74 4.20 24.47 3.25
CA LYS A 74 5.32 23.56 2.99
C LYS A 74 6.53 23.93 3.87
N GLY A 75 6.82 23.10 4.87
CA GLY A 75 7.96 23.27 5.78
C GLY A 75 7.68 24.14 7.01
N ILE A 76 6.45 24.62 7.21
CA ILE A 76 6.08 25.34 8.44
C ILE A 76 5.92 24.32 9.57
N LYS A 77 6.72 24.46 10.62
CA LYS A 77 6.56 23.68 11.85
C LYS A 77 5.30 24.18 12.58
N HIS A 78 4.44 23.26 13.01
CA HIS A 78 3.30 23.61 13.86
C HIS A 78 3.78 24.22 15.18
N THR A 79 3.10 25.26 15.64
CA THR A 79 3.35 25.85 16.97
C THR A 79 2.97 24.85 18.06
N GLU A 80 3.54 24.99 19.26
CA GLU A 80 3.19 24.14 20.41
C GLU A 80 1.69 24.24 20.74
N LYS A 81 1.10 25.44 20.64
CA LYS A 81 -0.34 25.63 20.80
C LYS A 81 -1.16 24.85 19.76
N THR A 82 -0.72 24.80 18.50
CA THR A 82 -1.39 23.99 17.46
C THR A 82 -1.21 22.50 17.73
N LYS A 83 -0.01 22.05 18.12
CA LYS A 83 0.21 20.65 18.51
C LYS A 83 -0.67 20.25 19.69
N GLN A 84 -0.81 21.13 20.69
CA GLN A 84 -1.66 20.91 21.85
C GLN A 84 -3.13 20.83 21.45
N LYS A 85 -3.62 21.74 20.60
CA LYS A 85 -4.97 21.64 20.01
C LYS A 85 -5.20 20.35 19.23
N MET A 86 -4.21 19.86 18.48
CA MET A 86 -4.30 18.58 17.78
C MET A 86 -4.34 17.39 18.74
N LYS A 87 -3.60 17.46 19.85
CA LYS A 87 -3.69 16.47 20.95
C LYS A 87 -5.04 16.54 21.65
N ASP A 88 -5.59 17.74 21.84
CA ASP A 88 -6.83 17.97 22.60
C ASP A 88 -8.10 17.81 21.77
N ASN A 89 -7.98 17.68 20.45
CA ASN A 89 -9.10 17.41 19.57
C ASN A 89 -9.68 16.02 19.87
N SER A 90 -10.77 15.99 20.66
CA SER A 90 -11.41 14.78 21.19
C SER A 90 -11.89 13.82 20.10
N PHE A 91 -12.12 14.29 18.88
CA PHE A 91 -12.54 13.48 17.74
C PHE A 91 -11.51 12.41 17.32
N LEU A 92 -10.24 12.58 17.72
CA LEU A 92 -9.12 11.64 17.48
C LEU A 92 -8.58 11.00 18.79
N LYS A 93 -9.03 11.47 19.96
CA LYS A 93 -8.67 10.89 21.27
C LYS A 93 -9.65 9.74 21.55
N GLY A 94 -9.14 8.50 21.58
CA GLY A 94 -9.93 7.34 22.04
C GLY A 94 -10.44 6.40 20.95
N LYS A 95 -9.81 6.35 19.78
CA LYS A 95 -10.08 5.29 18.79
C LYS A 95 -8.78 4.61 18.40
N PHE A 96 -8.15 3.97 19.36
CA PHE A 96 -6.99 3.12 19.13
C PHE A 96 -7.25 1.75 19.74
N GLY A 97 -6.62 0.71 19.19
CA GLY A 97 -6.81 -0.65 19.66
C GLY A 97 -8.30 -1.04 19.66
N LYS A 98 -8.80 -1.45 20.84
CA LYS A 98 -10.14 -2.02 20.98
C LYS A 98 -11.29 -1.02 20.79
N GLU A 99 -11.01 0.26 20.97
CA GLU A 99 -12.01 1.33 20.95
C GLU A 99 -12.20 1.92 19.54
N HIS A 100 -11.38 1.51 18.56
CA HIS A 100 -11.57 1.96 17.19
C HIS A 100 -12.86 1.33 16.60
N PRO A 101 -13.77 2.10 15.98
CA PRO A 101 -15.05 1.58 15.44
C PRO A 101 -14.91 0.47 14.40
N THR A 102 -13.73 0.36 13.78
CA THR A 102 -13.40 -0.70 12.83
C THR A 102 -12.51 -1.78 13.43
N TRP A 103 -12.33 -1.82 14.76
CA TRP A 103 -11.61 -2.89 15.42
C TRP A 103 -12.49 -4.14 15.46
N LEU A 104 -12.09 -5.14 14.68
CA LEU A 104 -12.81 -6.39 14.52
C LEU A 104 -12.29 -7.45 15.50
N GLY A 105 -12.14 -7.12 16.79
CA GLY A 105 -11.81 -8.12 17.81
C GLY A 105 -10.40 -8.74 17.74
N GLY A 106 -9.46 -8.16 17.00
CA GLY A 106 -8.11 -8.73 16.86
C GLY A 106 -7.96 -9.78 15.76
N ILE A 107 -8.89 -9.84 14.79
CA ILE A 107 -8.80 -10.68 13.58
C ILE A 107 -7.52 -10.48 12.74
N SER A 108 -6.62 -9.55 13.09
CA SER A 108 -5.33 -9.40 12.42
C SER A 108 -4.51 -10.69 12.44
N PHE A 109 -4.75 -11.57 13.41
CA PHE A 109 -4.14 -12.89 13.48
C PHE A 109 -4.91 -13.95 12.70
N GLU A 110 -6.21 -13.76 12.47
CA GLU A 110 -6.99 -14.71 11.68
C GLU A 110 -6.63 -14.56 10.20
N PRO A 111 -6.41 -15.67 9.49
CA PRO A 111 -6.77 -17.05 9.87
C PRO A 111 -5.58 -17.92 10.35
N TYR A 112 -4.48 -17.32 10.83
CA TYR A 112 -3.32 -18.07 11.33
C TYR A 112 -3.55 -18.54 12.77
N GLY A 113 -3.25 -19.81 13.03
CA GLY A 113 -3.19 -20.33 14.40
C GLY A 113 -2.02 -19.75 15.20
N LEU A 114 -2.10 -19.80 16.54
CA LEU A 114 -1.05 -19.32 17.45
C LEU A 114 0.31 -20.01 17.22
N GLU A 115 0.30 -21.22 16.67
CA GLU A 115 1.48 -22.01 16.32
C GLU A 115 2.28 -21.42 15.16
N PHE A 116 1.68 -20.57 14.31
CA PHE A 116 2.39 -19.90 13.20
C PHE A 116 3.21 -18.69 13.69
N ASN A 117 4.04 -18.92 14.69
CA ASN A 117 4.88 -17.92 15.36
C ASN A 117 6.28 -17.83 14.73
N GLU A 118 7.15 -16.96 15.25
CA GLU A 118 8.51 -16.82 14.69
C GLU A 118 9.41 -18.03 14.94
N ASP A 119 9.20 -18.80 16.01
CA ASP A 119 10.01 -19.98 16.31
C ASP A 119 9.80 -21.06 15.25
N LEU A 120 8.54 -21.36 14.92
CA LEU A 120 8.21 -22.27 13.81
C LEU A 120 8.83 -21.77 12.51
N LYS A 121 8.70 -20.46 12.21
CA LYS A 121 9.27 -19.91 10.98
C LYS A 121 10.80 -20.02 10.94
N GLU A 122 11.50 -19.86 12.05
CA GLU A 122 12.95 -20.09 12.12
C GLU A 122 13.32 -21.55 11.87
N VAL A 123 12.58 -22.50 12.45
CA VAL A 123 12.79 -23.93 12.20
C VAL A 123 12.69 -24.23 10.70
N ILE A 124 11.66 -23.73 10.02
CA ILE A 124 11.47 -23.93 8.58
C ILE A 124 12.58 -23.26 7.76
N ARG A 125 12.98 -22.02 8.11
CA ARG A 125 14.09 -21.32 7.44
C ARG A 125 15.40 -22.09 7.57
N ASN A 126 15.69 -22.64 8.76
CA ASN A 126 16.90 -23.40 9.02
C ASN A 126 16.90 -24.75 8.28
N ARG A 127 15.77 -25.47 8.28
CA ARG A 127 15.57 -26.69 7.47
C ARG A 127 15.89 -26.42 5.99
N ASP A 128 15.38 -25.32 5.48
CA ASP A 128 15.54 -24.89 4.09
C ASP A 128 16.91 -24.26 3.79
N ARG A 129 17.85 -24.36 4.74
CA ARG A 129 19.21 -23.78 4.67
C ARG A 129 19.20 -22.29 4.35
N ARG A 130 18.16 -21.58 4.78
CA ARG A 130 17.89 -20.15 4.56
C ARG A 130 17.97 -19.78 3.07
N LYS A 131 17.53 -20.70 2.20
CA LYS A 131 17.44 -20.52 0.74
C LYS A 131 15.98 -20.61 0.29
N CYS A 132 15.63 -19.77 -0.67
CA CYS A 132 14.33 -19.83 -1.33
C CYS A 132 14.17 -21.18 -2.04
N GLN A 133 13.11 -21.93 -1.77
CA GLN A 133 12.95 -23.26 -2.35
C GLN A 133 12.61 -23.29 -3.84
N ILE A 134 12.23 -22.15 -4.42
CA ILE A 134 12.04 -22.00 -5.88
C ILE A 134 13.33 -21.54 -6.55
N CYS A 135 13.85 -20.36 -6.21
CA CYS A 135 14.97 -19.75 -6.95
C CYS A 135 16.35 -20.01 -6.33
N LYS A 136 16.41 -20.73 -5.21
CA LYS A 136 17.62 -21.15 -4.48
C LYS A 136 18.52 -20.03 -3.95
N LYS A 137 18.13 -18.77 -4.15
CA LYS A 137 18.79 -17.59 -3.56
C LYS A 137 18.64 -17.55 -2.05
N THR A 138 19.72 -17.18 -1.38
CA THR A 138 19.82 -16.96 0.07
C THR A 138 19.13 -15.68 0.53
N GLU A 139 18.95 -15.53 1.84
CA GLU A 139 18.52 -14.26 2.45
C GLU A 139 19.50 -13.11 2.16
N LEU A 140 20.81 -13.40 2.14
CA LEU A 140 21.85 -12.42 1.84
C LEU A 140 21.72 -11.86 0.42
N GLU A 141 21.50 -12.74 -0.57
CA GLU A 141 21.31 -12.33 -1.97
C GLU A 141 20.00 -11.54 -2.17
N ASN A 142 18.95 -11.87 -1.42
CA ASN A 142 17.67 -11.16 -1.48
C ASN A 142 17.64 -9.90 -0.60
N LYS A 143 18.59 -9.74 0.32
CA LYS A 143 18.67 -8.67 1.34
C LYS A 143 17.45 -8.59 2.26
N VAL A 144 16.69 -9.67 2.37
CA VAL A 144 15.48 -9.80 3.20
C VAL A 144 15.34 -11.21 3.72
N LYS A 145 14.70 -11.36 4.89
CA LYS A 145 14.33 -12.65 5.49
C LYS A 145 13.34 -13.40 4.58
N LEU A 146 13.47 -14.72 4.48
CA LEU A 146 12.51 -15.53 3.73
C LEU A 146 11.14 -15.55 4.43
N SER A 147 10.09 -15.49 3.62
CA SER A 147 8.71 -15.67 4.06
C SER A 147 8.37 -17.15 4.06
N ILE A 148 7.58 -17.59 5.04
CA ILE A 148 7.08 -18.97 5.09
C ILE A 148 5.71 -19.01 4.43
N HIS A 149 5.56 -19.93 3.49
CA HIS A 149 4.35 -20.13 2.70
C HIS A 149 3.72 -21.48 3.01
N HIS A 150 2.40 -21.53 3.12
CA HIS A 150 1.62 -22.76 3.21
C HIS A 150 1.42 -23.34 1.81
N ILE A 151 1.96 -24.53 1.52
CA ILE A 151 1.89 -25.20 0.22
C ILE A 151 0.44 -25.45 -0.20
N ASN A 152 -0.40 -25.92 0.72
CA ASN A 152 -1.83 -26.15 0.46
C ASN A 152 -2.71 -24.90 0.58
N TYR A 153 -2.14 -23.73 0.86
CA TYR A 153 -2.84 -22.45 1.12
C TYR A 153 -3.83 -22.44 2.28
N ASP A 154 -3.88 -23.50 3.08
CA ASP A 154 -4.60 -23.52 4.35
C ASP A 154 -3.69 -22.97 5.45
N LYS A 155 -3.98 -21.74 5.86
CA LYS A 155 -3.23 -21.01 6.90
C LYS A 155 -3.36 -21.62 8.30
N ARG A 156 -4.25 -22.60 8.48
CA ARG A 156 -4.39 -23.37 9.73
C ARG A 156 -3.51 -24.63 9.74
N ASN A 157 -3.04 -25.10 8.58
CA ASN A 157 -2.19 -26.27 8.49
C ASN A 157 -0.71 -25.92 8.67
N ASN A 158 -0.26 -25.89 9.93
CA ASN A 158 1.12 -25.54 10.30
C ASN A 158 2.08 -26.73 10.33
N ASP A 159 1.73 -27.88 9.74
CA ASP A 159 2.66 -29.00 9.59
C ASP A 159 3.93 -28.53 8.87
N PRO A 160 5.13 -28.72 9.44
CA PRO A 160 6.38 -28.35 8.78
C PRO A 160 6.50 -28.80 7.32
N LYS A 161 5.97 -29.97 6.95
CA LYS A 161 5.96 -30.47 5.55
C LYS A 161 5.07 -29.63 4.63
N ASN A 162 4.03 -28.99 5.16
CA ASN A 162 3.18 -28.06 4.42
C ASN A 162 3.77 -26.63 4.36
N LEU A 163 4.88 -26.36 5.03
CA LEU A 163 5.50 -25.03 5.10
C LEU A 163 6.79 -24.98 4.27
N ILE A 164 6.98 -23.88 3.53
CA ILE A 164 8.14 -23.71 2.65
C ILE A 164 8.69 -22.29 2.66
N SER A 165 10.03 -22.15 2.68
CA SER A 165 10.70 -20.85 2.68
C SER A 165 10.84 -20.27 1.28
N LEU A 166 10.25 -19.09 1.05
CA LEU A 166 10.27 -18.39 -0.24
C LEU A 166 10.77 -16.94 -0.09
N CYS A 167 11.52 -16.46 -1.10
CA CYS A 167 11.84 -15.03 -1.19
C CYS A 167 10.61 -14.22 -1.63
N LEU A 168 10.63 -12.90 -1.40
CA LEU A 168 9.50 -12.02 -1.71
C LEU A 168 8.95 -12.19 -3.14
N LYS A 169 9.85 -12.29 -4.14
CA LYS A 169 9.47 -12.46 -5.55
C LYS A 169 8.77 -13.79 -5.81
N CYS A 170 9.31 -14.88 -5.26
CA CYS A 170 8.74 -16.22 -5.41
C CYS A 170 7.43 -16.36 -4.63
N HIS A 171 7.37 -15.85 -3.40
CA HIS A 171 6.17 -15.82 -2.58
C HIS A 171 5.02 -15.08 -3.28
N SER A 172 5.30 -13.93 -3.90
CA SER A 172 4.30 -13.21 -4.71
C SER A 172 3.84 -14.02 -5.93
N LYS A 173 4.74 -14.79 -6.56
CA LYS A 173 4.44 -15.65 -7.71
C LYS A 173 3.50 -16.80 -7.33
N THR A 174 3.70 -17.42 -6.17
CA THR A 174 2.88 -18.55 -5.71
C THR A 174 1.47 -18.14 -5.30
N ASN A 175 1.18 -16.86 -5.09
CA ASN A 175 -0.19 -16.45 -4.73
C ASN A 175 -1.24 -16.67 -5.85
N ASN A 176 -0.80 -16.86 -7.09
CA ASN A 176 -1.65 -17.10 -8.27
C ASN A 176 -1.44 -18.51 -8.82
N ASN A 177 -2.45 -19.07 -9.51
CA ASN A 177 -2.41 -20.42 -10.08
C ASN A 177 -2.05 -21.49 -9.02
N ARG A 178 -2.86 -21.56 -7.96
CA ARG A 178 -2.58 -22.37 -6.75
C ARG A 178 -2.46 -23.86 -7.05
N GLU A 179 -3.30 -24.39 -7.92
CA GLU A 179 -3.28 -25.81 -8.31
C GLU A 179 -1.94 -26.22 -8.92
N TYR A 180 -1.41 -25.41 -9.84
CA TYR A 180 -0.07 -25.63 -10.40
C TYR A 180 1.01 -25.66 -9.30
N TRP A 181 0.97 -24.72 -8.36
CA TRP A 181 1.98 -24.65 -7.30
C TRP A 181 1.88 -25.77 -6.27
N ILE A 182 0.65 -26.17 -5.90
CA ILE A 182 0.42 -27.34 -5.06
C ILE A 182 1.06 -28.56 -5.70
N ASN A 183 0.80 -28.81 -6.99
CA ASN A 183 1.36 -29.95 -7.71
C ASN A 183 2.88 -29.81 -7.89
N TYR A 184 3.37 -28.61 -8.18
CA TYR A 184 4.81 -28.33 -8.29
C TYR A 184 5.56 -28.68 -7.00
N PHE A 185 5.03 -28.33 -5.83
CA PHE A 185 5.69 -28.65 -4.57
C PHE A 185 5.52 -30.11 -4.15
N LYS A 186 4.37 -30.74 -4.43
CA LYS A 186 4.16 -32.18 -4.14
C LYS A 186 5.03 -33.11 -4.98
N ASN A 187 5.35 -32.72 -6.22
CA ASN A 187 6.08 -33.57 -7.17
C ASN A 187 7.60 -33.33 -7.18
N ASN A 188 8.11 -32.36 -6.39
CA ASN A 188 9.53 -32.01 -6.32
C ASN A 188 10.14 -32.28 -4.91
N GLU A 189 9.45 -33.04 -4.07
CA GLU A 189 10.02 -33.71 -2.88
C GLU A 189 10.53 -35.11 -3.24
#